data_AF-A0A5E6PJI2-F1
#
_entry.id   AF-A0A5E6PJI2-F1
#
_cell.length_a   1.000
_cell.length_b   1.000
_cell.length_c   1.000
_cell.angle_alpha   90.00
_cell.angle_beta   90.00
_cell.angle_gamma   90.00
#
_symmetry.space_group_name_H-M   'P 1'
#
loop_
_entity.id
_entity.type
_entity.pdbx_description
1 polymer ?
#
loop_
_entity_poly.entity_id
_entity_poly.type
_entity_poly.pdbx_seq_one_letter_code
_entity_poly.pdbx_strand_id
1 'polypeptide(L)'
;MRALAEFIMRGRMQATLVVAGCAALPLLYWLGAAAGCFVLLRRGWKDASSVLALGLLPALIWWLYADDPRSLLVLLGSWSLALVLRASESWNRVLLVSIAMGVVFSVVLGMAFGPQIEMLAQALIKVMPSLLGDVYQKLSVDEQAHFASLIAPVLTGLIAALLQIVSVLSLIVGRYWQALMYNPGGFGREFRAIRFPLLPAMLLLAFMLLGPNIGPQMAMLTPLCSVPLVFAGLALIHGLVAQKRLARFWLVGLYVTLLLFMQLIYPLLVVLAIVDSLIDFRGRSTPKDVDSANGEG
;
A
#
# COMPACT_ATOMS: atom_id res chain seq x y z
N MET A 1 -5.93 13.85 16.45
CA MET A 1 -6.48 13.60 15.09
C MET A 1 -7.88 14.17 14.86
N ARG A 2 -8.82 14.13 15.83
CA ARG A 2 -10.19 14.64 15.65
C ARG A 2 -10.25 16.13 15.25
N ALA A 3 -9.50 16.99 15.93
CA ALA A 3 -9.46 18.43 15.63
C ALA A 3 -9.05 18.76 14.19
N LEU A 4 -8.07 18.03 13.64
CA LEU A 4 -7.64 18.20 12.24
C LEU A 4 -8.75 17.76 11.28
N ALA A 5 -9.42 16.63 11.54
CA ALA A 5 -10.55 16.16 10.74
C ALA A 5 -11.71 17.17 10.78
N GLU A 6 -12.02 17.73 11.95
CA GLU A 6 -13.02 18.79 12.10
C GLU A 6 -12.62 20.03 11.29
N PHE A 7 -11.37 20.48 11.39
CA PHE A 7 -10.87 21.63 10.65
C PHE A 7 -11.00 21.45 9.13
N ILE A 8 -10.57 20.31 8.59
CA ILE A 8 -10.71 19.97 7.16
C ILE A 8 -12.17 20.07 6.72
N MET A 9 -13.12 19.66 7.58
CA MET A 9 -14.54 19.61 7.23
C MET A 9 -15.30 20.92 7.48
N ARG A 10 -14.69 21.94 8.11
CA ARG A 10 -15.32 23.26 8.37
C ARG A 10 -15.72 23.99 7.09
N GLY A 11 -15.02 23.78 5.99
CA GLY A 11 -15.32 24.45 4.73
C GLY A 11 -14.35 24.09 3.61
N ARG A 12 -14.67 24.52 2.38
CA ARG A 12 -13.83 24.25 1.21
C ARG A 12 -12.43 24.86 1.34
N MET A 13 -12.34 26.07 1.87
CA MET A 13 -11.07 26.78 2.02
C MET A 13 -10.13 26.04 3.00
N GLN A 14 -10.65 25.55 4.12
CA GLN A 14 -9.87 24.81 5.11
C GLN A 14 -9.38 23.47 4.55
N ALA A 15 -10.25 22.77 3.80
CA ALA A 15 -9.86 21.56 3.09
C ALA A 15 -8.74 21.82 2.08
N THR A 16 -8.89 22.86 1.24
CA THR A 16 -7.86 23.24 0.26
C THR A 16 -6.55 23.63 0.93
N LEU A 17 -6.59 24.40 2.02
CA LEU A 17 -5.40 24.80 2.76
C LEU A 17 -4.62 23.59 3.27
N VAL A 18 -5.29 22.59 3.84
CA VAL A 18 -4.61 21.36 4.31
C VAL A 18 -4.08 20.53 3.14
N VAL A 19 -4.90 20.30 2.11
CA VAL A 19 -4.50 19.47 0.96
C VAL A 19 -3.33 20.11 0.22
N ALA A 20 -3.46 21.37 -0.22
CA ALA A 20 -2.43 22.06 -0.98
C ALA A 20 -1.23 22.44 -0.10
N GLY A 21 -1.45 22.91 1.13
CA GLY A 21 -0.37 23.28 2.05
C GLY A 21 0.52 22.10 2.40
N CYS A 22 -0.06 20.93 2.69
CA CYS A 22 0.74 19.72 2.93
C CYS A 22 1.37 19.17 1.63
N ALA A 23 0.70 19.27 0.48
CA ALA A 23 1.26 18.87 -0.82
C ALA A 23 2.45 19.75 -1.26
N ALA A 24 2.48 21.02 -0.84
CA ALA A 24 3.57 21.95 -1.12
C ALA A 24 4.84 21.64 -0.30
N LEU A 25 4.70 21.07 0.88
CA LEU A 25 5.82 20.79 1.77
C LEU A 25 6.43 19.41 1.47
N PRO A 26 7.75 19.33 1.20
CA PRO A 26 8.45 18.06 1.10
C PRO A 26 8.16 17.19 2.32
N LEU A 27 8.01 15.88 2.12
CA LEU A 27 7.68 14.88 3.15
C LEU A 27 6.26 14.95 3.75
N LEU A 28 5.49 16.03 3.57
CA LEU A 28 4.11 16.13 4.10
C LEU A 28 3.02 15.86 3.06
N TYR A 29 3.38 15.66 1.79
CA TYR A 29 2.42 15.42 0.71
C TYR A 29 1.47 14.23 0.98
N TRP A 30 1.91 13.21 1.72
CA TRP A 30 1.07 12.07 2.10
C TRP A 30 -0.09 12.47 3.02
N LEU A 31 0.10 13.51 3.85
CA LEU A 31 -0.94 14.05 4.71
C LEU A 31 -1.94 14.87 3.89
N GLY A 32 -1.46 15.61 2.89
CA GLY A 32 -2.31 16.28 1.90
C GLY A 32 -3.15 15.28 1.10
N ALA A 33 -2.54 14.17 0.67
CA ALA A 33 -3.23 13.07 0.03
C ALA A 33 -4.31 12.45 0.92
N ALA A 34 -4.00 12.22 2.21
CA ALA A 34 -4.97 11.72 3.19
C ALA A 34 -6.16 12.68 3.40
N ALA A 35 -5.90 13.98 3.46
CA ALA A 35 -6.94 15.00 3.57
C ALA A 35 -7.84 15.00 2.33
N GLY A 36 -7.26 14.87 1.14
CA GLY A 36 -8.01 14.72 -0.12
C GLY A 36 -8.85 13.44 -0.13
N CYS A 37 -8.30 12.28 0.28
CA CYS A 37 -9.06 11.04 0.45
C CYS A 37 -10.25 11.23 1.40
N PHE A 38 -10.05 11.91 2.53
CA PHE A 38 -11.12 12.14 3.51
C PHE A 38 -12.26 12.99 2.92
N VAL A 39 -11.94 14.11 2.28
CA VAL A 39 -12.92 14.98 1.61
C VAL A 39 -13.67 14.21 0.52
N LEU A 40 -12.95 13.45 -0.31
CA LEU A 40 -13.51 12.66 -1.40
C LEU A 40 -14.42 11.53 -0.91
N LEU A 41 -14.00 10.78 0.11
CA LEU A 41 -14.80 9.70 0.70
C LEU A 41 -16.08 10.23 1.35
N ARG A 42 -16.08 11.46 1.90
CA ARG A 42 -17.27 12.02 2.55
C ARG A 42 -18.18 12.77 1.58
N ARG A 43 -17.65 13.69 0.78
CA ARG A 43 -18.45 14.57 -0.10
C ARG A 43 -18.60 14.06 -1.53
N GLY A 44 -17.84 13.03 -1.91
CA GLY A 44 -17.86 12.48 -3.27
C GLY A 44 -17.13 13.37 -4.27
N TRP A 45 -17.04 12.90 -5.52
CA TRP A 45 -16.22 13.52 -6.56
C TRP A 45 -16.65 14.96 -6.90
N LYS A 46 -17.96 15.20 -7.07
CA LYS A 46 -18.49 16.51 -7.49
C LYS A 46 -18.00 17.63 -6.56
N ASP A 47 -18.15 17.43 -5.25
CA ASP A 47 -17.80 18.45 -4.25
C ASP A 47 -16.29 18.49 -3.92
N ALA A 48 -15.59 17.36 -4.04
CA ALA A 48 -14.17 17.29 -3.74
C ALA A 48 -13.29 17.82 -4.88
N SER A 49 -13.74 17.73 -6.13
CA SER A 49 -12.95 18.01 -7.35
C SER A 49 -12.19 19.34 -7.29
N SER A 50 -12.84 20.43 -6.85
CA SER A 50 -12.18 21.74 -6.71
C SER A 50 -11.07 21.78 -5.67
N VAL A 51 -11.22 21.07 -4.54
CA VAL A 51 -10.19 20.95 -3.49
C VAL A 51 -9.02 20.11 -4.02
N LEU A 52 -9.32 19.01 -4.68
CA LEU A 52 -8.32 18.11 -5.26
C LEU A 52 -7.52 18.80 -6.36
N ALA A 53 -8.19 19.52 -7.26
CA ALA A 53 -7.55 20.27 -8.34
C ALA A 53 -6.55 21.31 -7.81
N LEU A 54 -6.95 22.10 -6.82
CA LEU A 54 -6.04 23.06 -6.17
C LEU A 54 -4.92 22.35 -5.39
N GLY A 55 -5.21 21.19 -4.81
CA GLY A 55 -4.23 20.33 -4.15
C GLY A 55 -3.15 19.77 -5.06
N LEU A 56 -3.42 19.62 -6.36
CA LEU A 56 -2.44 19.15 -7.34
C LEU A 56 -1.45 20.23 -7.75
N LEU A 57 -1.81 21.52 -7.62
CA LEU A 57 -0.96 22.62 -8.11
C LEU A 57 0.46 22.59 -7.50
N PRO A 58 0.65 22.45 -6.17
CA PRO A 58 1.99 22.38 -5.61
C PRO A 58 2.76 21.13 -6.05
N ALA A 59 2.08 20.01 -6.23
CA ALA A 59 2.70 18.78 -6.71
C ALA A 59 3.12 18.88 -8.18
N LEU A 60 2.36 19.59 -9.00
CA LEU A 60 2.74 19.93 -10.37
C LEU A 60 3.96 20.87 -10.39
N ILE A 61 4.03 21.84 -9.48
CA ILE A 61 5.21 22.71 -9.35
C ILE A 61 6.45 21.87 -9.01
N TRP A 62 6.35 20.94 -8.06
CA TRP A 62 7.46 20.04 -7.73
C TRP A 62 7.94 19.23 -8.93
N TRP A 63 7.01 18.70 -9.73
CA TRP A 63 7.40 17.97 -10.92
C TRP A 63 8.05 18.88 -11.96
N LEU A 64 7.41 20.00 -12.33
CA LEU A 64 7.87 20.85 -13.43
C LEU A 64 9.17 21.61 -13.15
N TYR A 65 9.47 21.91 -11.89
CA TYR A 65 10.62 22.74 -11.51
C TYR A 65 11.72 21.99 -10.76
N ALA A 66 11.43 20.82 -10.19
CA ALA A 66 12.41 20.02 -9.45
C ALA A 66 12.51 18.57 -9.97
N ASP A 67 11.87 18.26 -11.11
CA ASP A 67 11.84 16.93 -11.72
C ASP A 67 11.41 15.81 -10.74
N ASP A 68 10.59 16.14 -9.73
CA ASP A 68 10.12 15.20 -8.73
C ASP A 68 8.60 14.92 -8.87
N PRO A 69 8.21 13.81 -9.52
CA PRO A 69 6.81 13.45 -9.69
C PRO A 69 6.18 12.79 -8.45
N ARG A 70 6.94 12.48 -7.39
CA ARG A 70 6.47 11.59 -6.31
C ARG A 70 5.25 12.13 -5.57
N SER A 71 5.23 13.44 -5.27
CA SER A 71 4.10 14.09 -4.61
C SER A 71 2.82 13.93 -5.43
N LEU A 72 2.91 14.15 -6.75
CA LEU A 72 1.78 14.03 -7.67
C LEU A 72 1.28 12.58 -7.76
N LEU A 73 2.21 11.62 -7.91
CA LEU A 73 1.89 10.19 -7.94
C LEU A 73 1.15 9.76 -6.68
N VAL A 74 1.61 10.18 -5.50
CA VAL A 74 0.99 9.82 -4.23
C VAL A 74 -0.39 10.45 -4.07
N LEU A 75 -0.57 11.72 -4.43
CA LEU A 75 -1.89 12.38 -4.41
C LEU A 75 -2.89 11.65 -5.32
N LEU A 76 -2.54 11.50 -6.60
CA LEU A 76 -3.41 10.87 -7.59
C LEU A 76 -3.68 9.39 -7.27
N GLY A 77 -2.67 8.65 -6.84
CA GLY A 77 -2.82 7.25 -6.43
C GLY A 77 -3.77 7.12 -5.24
N SER A 78 -3.58 7.90 -4.19
CA SER A 78 -4.43 7.85 -2.99
C SER A 78 -5.89 8.19 -3.30
N TRP A 79 -6.12 9.21 -4.14
CA TRP A 79 -7.46 9.63 -4.51
C TRP A 79 -8.14 8.64 -5.45
N SER A 80 -7.40 8.04 -6.37
CA SER A 80 -7.90 6.95 -7.22
C SER A 80 -8.32 5.74 -6.38
N LEU A 81 -7.48 5.36 -5.40
CA LEU A 81 -7.81 4.30 -4.45
C LEU A 81 -9.02 4.66 -3.56
N ALA A 82 -9.18 5.94 -3.19
CA ALA A 82 -10.35 6.41 -2.47
C ALA A 82 -11.64 6.30 -3.31
N LEU A 83 -11.58 6.57 -4.62
CA LEU A 83 -12.70 6.34 -5.53
C LEU A 83 -13.06 4.86 -5.60
N VAL A 84 -12.07 3.96 -5.70
CA VAL A 84 -12.29 2.51 -5.68
C VAL A 84 -12.94 2.07 -4.37
N LEU A 85 -12.44 2.56 -3.23
CA LEU A 85 -13.01 2.25 -1.92
C LEU A 85 -14.47 2.73 -1.83
N ARG A 86 -14.75 3.96 -2.29
CA ARG A 86 -16.11 4.53 -2.28
C ARG A 86 -17.07 3.77 -3.19
N ALA A 87 -16.61 3.31 -4.35
CA ALA A 87 -17.47 2.63 -5.33
C ALA A 87 -17.70 1.15 -5.01
N SER A 88 -16.76 0.50 -4.34
CA SER A 88 -16.81 -0.95 -4.12
C SER A 88 -16.98 -1.40 -2.67
N GLU A 89 -16.74 -0.50 -1.71
CA GLU A 89 -16.71 -0.79 -0.28
C GLU A 89 -15.78 -1.95 0.10
N SER A 90 -14.78 -2.24 -0.75
CA SER A 90 -13.92 -3.41 -0.64
C SER A 90 -12.44 -3.05 -0.60
N TRP A 91 -11.81 -3.25 0.55
CA TRP A 91 -10.37 -3.08 0.72
C TRP A 91 -9.55 -4.08 -0.11
N ASN A 92 -10.06 -5.29 -0.36
CA ASN A 92 -9.39 -6.24 -1.24
C ASN A 92 -9.25 -5.67 -2.67
N ARG A 93 -10.31 -5.05 -3.20
CA ARG A 93 -10.27 -4.41 -4.52
C ARG A 93 -9.32 -3.20 -4.52
N VAL A 94 -9.35 -2.38 -3.47
CA VAL A 94 -8.40 -1.26 -3.30
C VAL A 94 -6.95 -1.76 -3.36
N LEU A 95 -6.62 -2.80 -2.60
CA LEU A 95 -5.26 -3.34 -2.58
C LEU A 95 -4.87 -3.96 -3.94
N LEU A 96 -5.76 -4.67 -4.63
CA LEU A 96 -5.46 -5.17 -5.98
C LEU A 96 -5.26 -4.04 -7.00
N VAL A 97 -6.12 -3.00 -6.98
CA VAL A 97 -5.95 -1.83 -7.86
C VAL A 97 -4.68 -1.04 -7.53
N SER A 98 -4.22 -1.08 -6.27
CA SER A 98 -2.97 -0.42 -5.90
C SER A 98 -1.74 -0.97 -6.65
N ILE A 99 -1.79 -2.22 -7.13
CA ILE A 99 -0.73 -2.81 -7.96
C ILE A 99 -0.68 -2.11 -9.32
N ALA A 100 -1.84 -1.90 -9.96
CA ALA A 100 -1.92 -1.16 -11.22
C ALA A 100 -1.37 0.26 -11.04
N MET A 101 -1.63 0.87 -9.88
CA MET A 101 -1.03 2.17 -9.55
C MET A 101 0.48 2.09 -9.36
N GLY A 102 0.98 1.04 -8.70
CA GLY A 102 2.41 0.77 -8.59
C GLY A 102 3.11 0.57 -9.95
N VAL A 103 2.45 -0.07 -10.92
CA VAL A 103 2.96 -0.19 -12.29
C VAL A 103 3.03 1.18 -12.97
N VAL A 104 1.97 2.00 -12.87
CA VAL A 104 1.99 3.39 -13.37
C VAL A 104 3.13 4.19 -12.71
N PHE A 105 3.32 4.03 -11.39
CA PHE A 105 4.42 4.69 -10.68
C PHE A 105 5.77 4.23 -11.20
N SER A 106 5.95 2.93 -11.44
CA SER A 106 7.20 2.37 -11.98
C SER A 106 7.54 2.95 -13.34
N VAL A 107 6.53 3.10 -14.22
CA VAL A 107 6.73 3.71 -15.55
C VAL A 107 7.12 5.19 -15.42
N VAL A 108 6.40 5.98 -14.63
CA VAL A 108 6.71 7.41 -14.44
C VAL A 108 8.08 7.60 -13.78
N LEU A 109 8.41 6.81 -12.76
CA LEU A 109 9.69 6.86 -12.07
C LEU A 109 10.85 6.40 -12.96
N GLY A 110 10.64 5.38 -13.80
CA GLY A 110 11.65 4.94 -14.77
C GLY A 110 11.98 6.01 -15.80
N MET A 111 10.98 6.80 -16.23
CA MET A 111 11.21 7.95 -17.11
C MET A 111 11.86 9.12 -16.39
N ALA A 112 11.41 9.46 -15.18
CA ALA A 112 11.88 10.64 -14.44
C ALA A 112 13.25 10.43 -13.78
N PHE A 113 13.53 9.23 -13.27
CA PHE A 113 14.72 8.91 -12.47
C PHE A 113 15.59 7.79 -13.06
N GLY A 114 15.41 7.44 -14.34
CA GLY A 114 16.14 6.37 -15.00
C GLY A 114 17.67 6.43 -14.81
N PRO A 115 18.34 7.57 -15.08
CA PRO A 115 19.78 7.69 -14.87
C PRO A 115 20.23 7.46 -13.42
N GLN A 116 19.46 7.95 -12.45
CA GLN A 116 19.76 7.80 -11.02
C GLN A 116 19.56 6.36 -10.55
N ILE A 117 18.51 5.70 -11.05
CA ILE A 117 18.24 4.28 -10.77
C ILE A 117 19.35 3.42 -11.36
N GLU A 118 19.77 3.69 -12.60
CA GLU A 118 20.86 2.96 -13.25
C GLU A 118 22.19 3.16 -12.52
N MET A 119 22.51 4.40 -12.12
CA MET A 119 23.70 4.69 -11.33
C MET A 119 23.72 3.89 -10.02
N LEU A 120 22.58 3.82 -9.31
CA LEU A 120 22.45 3.04 -8.09
C LEU A 120 22.56 1.53 -8.37
N ALA A 121 21.95 1.04 -9.44
CA ALA A 121 22.04 -0.35 -9.86
C ALA A 121 23.49 -0.77 -10.11
N GLN A 122 24.25 0.05 -10.86
CA GLN A 122 25.66 -0.17 -11.13
C GLN A 122 26.51 -0.16 -9.84
N ALA A 123 26.20 0.71 -8.88
CA ALA A 123 26.87 0.72 -7.59
C ALA A 123 26.62 -0.59 -6.81
N LEU A 124 25.39 -1.11 -6.84
CA LEU A 124 25.06 -2.39 -6.19
C LEU A 124 25.72 -3.58 -6.89
N ILE A 125 25.72 -3.62 -8.22
CA ILE A 125 26.38 -4.66 -9.01
C ILE A 125 27.87 -4.76 -8.65
N LYS A 126 28.55 -3.63 -8.49
CA LYS A 126 29.99 -3.60 -8.14
C LYS A 126 30.30 -4.19 -6.76
N VAL A 127 29.39 -4.06 -5.80
CA VAL A 127 29.59 -4.55 -4.42
C VAL A 127 29.02 -5.97 -4.24
N MET A 128 28.31 -6.49 -5.23
CA MET A 128 27.68 -7.81 -5.17
C MET A 128 28.65 -8.99 -4.95
N PRO A 129 29.83 -9.04 -5.60
CA PRO A 129 30.80 -10.12 -5.37
C PRO A 129 31.29 -10.17 -3.92
N SER A 130 31.42 -9.02 -3.25
CA SER A 130 31.84 -8.98 -1.85
C SER A 130 30.70 -9.30 -0.88
N LEU A 131 29.45 -9.01 -1.24
CA LEU A 131 28.27 -9.35 -0.42
C LEU A 131 27.93 -10.84 -0.47
N LEU A 132 28.03 -11.45 -1.64
CA LEU A 132 27.62 -12.84 -1.87
C LEU A 132 28.79 -13.83 -1.81
N GLY A 133 30.04 -13.34 -1.90
CA GLY A 133 31.25 -14.15 -1.79
C GLY A 133 31.24 -15.36 -2.71
N ASP A 134 31.46 -16.54 -2.12
CA ASP A 134 31.50 -17.83 -2.83
C ASP A 134 30.22 -18.15 -3.59
N VAL A 135 29.05 -17.64 -3.15
CA VAL A 135 27.78 -17.87 -3.84
C VAL A 135 27.80 -17.20 -5.22
N TYR A 136 28.34 -15.98 -5.30
CA TYR A 136 28.43 -15.26 -6.57
C TYR A 136 29.47 -15.87 -7.50
N GLN A 137 30.60 -16.34 -6.97
CA GLN A 137 31.63 -16.99 -7.77
C GLN A 137 31.19 -18.33 -8.37
N LYS A 138 30.21 -19.01 -7.76
CA LYS A 138 29.62 -20.25 -8.27
C LYS A 138 28.64 -20.04 -9.42
N LEU A 139 28.16 -18.81 -9.63
CA LEU A 139 27.26 -18.50 -10.74
C LEU A 139 28.05 -18.45 -12.05
N SER A 140 27.49 -19.03 -13.10
CA SER A 140 27.97 -18.85 -14.46
C SER A 140 27.92 -17.38 -14.88
N VAL A 141 28.69 -17.02 -15.91
CA VAL A 141 28.69 -15.64 -16.44
C VAL A 141 27.30 -15.21 -16.88
N ASP A 142 26.51 -16.12 -17.46
CA ASP A 142 25.15 -15.84 -17.91
C ASP A 142 24.19 -15.61 -16.72
N GLU A 143 24.32 -16.37 -15.64
CA GLU A 143 23.55 -16.15 -14.41
C GLU A 143 23.90 -14.84 -13.72
N GLN A 144 25.19 -14.46 -13.70
CA GLN A 144 25.63 -13.18 -13.18
C GLN A 144 25.06 -12.01 -14.00
N ALA A 145 25.11 -12.11 -15.33
CA ALA A 145 24.55 -11.11 -16.23
C ALA A 145 23.02 -11.01 -16.08
N HIS A 146 22.33 -12.15 -15.98
CA HIS A 146 20.90 -12.18 -15.72
C HIS A 146 20.59 -11.49 -14.39
N PHE A 147 21.25 -11.86 -13.29
CA PHE A 147 21.03 -11.24 -11.98
C PHE A 147 21.26 -9.72 -12.01
N ALA A 148 22.34 -9.27 -12.63
CA ALA A 148 22.64 -7.85 -12.80
C ALA A 148 21.51 -7.11 -13.55
N SER A 149 20.94 -7.73 -14.59
CA SER A 149 19.84 -7.15 -15.37
C SER A 149 18.55 -6.93 -14.57
N LEU A 150 18.35 -7.66 -13.45
CA LEU A 150 17.17 -7.54 -12.61
C LEU A 150 17.24 -6.34 -11.66
N ILE A 151 18.44 -5.84 -11.34
CA ILE A 151 18.64 -4.89 -10.24
C ILE A 151 17.93 -3.56 -10.50
N ALA A 152 18.12 -2.95 -11.67
CA ALA A 152 17.47 -1.68 -11.99
C ALA A 152 15.93 -1.78 -12.01
N PRO A 153 15.30 -2.78 -12.64
CA PRO A 153 13.86 -3.01 -12.53
C PRO A 153 13.36 -3.25 -11.11
N VAL A 154 14.08 -4.03 -10.30
CA VAL A 154 13.73 -4.27 -8.89
C VAL A 154 13.81 -2.98 -8.07
N LEU A 155 14.87 -2.16 -8.26
CA LEU A 155 15.00 -0.85 -7.60
C LEU A 155 13.84 0.08 -7.99
N THR A 156 13.48 0.10 -9.28
CA THR A 156 12.32 0.87 -9.77
C THR A 156 11.04 0.41 -9.09
N GLY A 157 10.80 -0.90 -9.07
CA GLY A 157 9.67 -1.51 -8.39
C GLY A 157 9.64 -1.24 -6.89
N LEU A 158 10.79 -1.21 -6.21
CA LEU A 158 10.91 -0.91 -4.78
C LEU A 158 10.51 0.54 -4.48
N ILE A 159 11.00 1.50 -5.27
CA ILE A 159 10.62 2.91 -5.12
C ILE A 159 9.13 3.06 -5.41
N ALA A 160 8.62 2.43 -6.47
CA ALA A 160 7.20 2.45 -6.79
C ALA A 160 6.32 1.79 -5.71
N ALA A 161 6.76 0.67 -5.12
CA ALA A 161 6.09 0.01 -4.01
C ALA A 161 6.06 0.88 -2.75
N LEU A 162 7.13 1.63 -2.49
CA LEU A 162 7.14 2.62 -1.40
C LEU A 162 6.05 3.68 -1.63
N LEU A 163 5.96 4.24 -2.83
CA LEU A 163 4.90 5.20 -3.18
C LEU A 163 3.51 4.56 -3.09
N GLN A 164 3.35 3.32 -3.53
CA GLN A 164 2.12 2.53 -3.40
C GLN A 164 1.71 2.36 -1.93
N ILE A 165 2.66 1.99 -1.05
CA ILE A 165 2.43 1.89 0.41
C ILE A 165 1.99 3.24 0.95
N VAL A 166 2.70 4.33 0.61
CA VAL A 166 2.34 5.68 1.07
C VAL A 166 0.94 6.06 0.60
N SER A 167 0.56 5.75 -0.64
CA SER A 167 -0.80 6.01 -1.12
C SER A 167 -1.88 5.22 -0.36
N VAL A 168 -1.62 3.94 -0.08
CA VAL A 168 -2.54 3.11 0.72
C VAL A 168 -2.62 3.64 2.16
N LEU A 169 -1.51 4.05 2.76
CA LEU A 169 -1.48 4.65 4.10
C LEU A 169 -2.22 5.99 4.14
N SER A 170 -2.06 6.85 3.13
CA SER A 170 -2.82 8.09 2.99
C SER A 170 -4.32 7.83 2.91
N LEU A 171 -4.75 6.84 2.13
CA LEU A 171 -6.15 6.41 2.10
C LEU A 171 -6.61 5.88 3.46
N ILE A 172 -5.82 5.05 4.13
CA ILE A 172 -6.11 4.53 5.48
C ILE A 172 -6.34 5.68 6.47
N VAL A 173 -5.47 6.69 6.46
CA VAL A 173 -5.62 7.87 7.33
C VAL A 173 -6.88 8.66 6.99
N GLY A 174 -7.17 8.87 5.70
CA GLY A 174 -8.39 9.53 5.25
C GLY A 174 -9.66 8.77 5.66
N ARG A 175 -9.67 7.44 5.48
CA ARG A 175 -10.77 6.57 5.90
C ARG A 175 -10.91 6.50 7.43
N TYR A 176 -9.80 6.53 8.16
CA TYR A 176 -9.78 6.62 9.62
C TYR A 176 -10.40 7.93 10.12
N TRP A 177 -10.06 9.08 9.55
CA TRP A 177 -10.71 10.35 9.87
C TRP A 177 -12.21 10.34 9.56
N GLN A 178 -12.60 9.74 8.43
CA GLN A 178 -14.01 9.53 8.12
C GLN A 178 -14.72 8.67 9.17
N ALA A 179 -14.11 7.56 9.58
CA ALA A 179 -14.66 6.70 10.63
C ALA A 179 -14.76 7.46 11.97
N LEU A 180 -13.72 8.17 12.37
CA LEU A 180 -13.68 8.92 13.61
C LEU A 180 -14.84 9.93 13.73
N MET A 181 -15.20 10.59 12.61
CA MET A 181 -16.23 11.63 12.58
C MET A 181 -17.63 11.12 12.31
N TYR A 182 -17.77 10.07 11.49
CA TYR A 182 -19.08 9.68 10.92
C TYR A 182 -19.43 8.19 11.10
N ASN A 183 -18.46 7.34 11.46
CA ASN A 183 -18.69 5.90 11.69
C ASN A 183 -17.66 5.34 12.69
N PRO A 184 -17.78 5.67 14.00
CA PRO A 184 -16.77 5.33 14.99
C PRO A 184 -16.46 3.83 15.01
N GLY A 185 -15.17 3.49 14.91
CA GLY A 185 -14.69 2.10 14.86
C GLY A 185 -14.91 1.37 13.53
N GLY A 186 -15.59 1.99 12.54
CA GLY A 186 -15.86 1.39 11.23
C GLY A 186 -14.61 0.93 10.50
N PHE A 187 -13.60 1.81 10.39
CA PHE A 187 -12.32 1.48 9.76
C PHE A 187 -11.66 0.24 10.40
N GLY A 188 -11.70 0.12 11.73
CA GLY A 188 -11.09 -1.02 12.40
C GLY A 188 -11.77 -2.35 12.02
N ARG A 189 -13.09 -2.36 11.87
CA ARG A 189 -13.84 -3.55 11.41
C ARG A 189 -13.49 -3.89 9.96
N GLU A 190 -13.48 -2.89 9.09
CA GLU A 190 -13.14 -3.04 7.66
C GLU A 190 -11.72 -3.55 7.45
N PHE A 191 -10.73 -2.95 8.11
CA PHE A 191 -9.33 -3.35 7.98
C PHE A 191 -9.11 -4.79 8.43
N ARG A 192 -9.69 -5.20 9.56
CA ARG A 192 -9.62 -6.57 10.06
C ARG A 192 -10.41 -7.58 9.22
N ALA A 193 -11.22 -7.13 8.27
CA ALA A 193 -11.94 -7.99 7.33
C ALA A 193 -11.13 -8.24 6.03
N ILE A 194 -10.00 -7.55 5.82
CA ILE A 194 -9.13 -7.79 4.68
C ILE A 194 -8.59 -9.23 4.75
N ARG A 195 -8.90 -9.98 3.69
CA ARG A 195 -8.49 -11.36 3.47
C ARG A 195 -8.65 -11.67 1.99
N PHE A 196 -7.58 -12.06 1.32
CA PHE A 196 -7.67 -12.45 -0.09
C PHE A 196 -8.24 -13.86 -0.23
N PRO A 197 -9.11 -14.11 -1.22
CA PRO A 197 -9.37 -15.46 -1.68
C PRO A 197 -8.07 -16.10 -2.22
N LEU A 198 -8.03 -17.43 -2.26
CA LEU A 198 -6.84 -18.20 -2.65
C LEU A 198 -6.30 -17.80 -4.03
N LEU A 199 -7.18 -17.71 -5.04
CA LEU A 199 -6.74 -17.42 -6.41
C LEU A 199 -6.00 -16.07 -6.53
N PRO A 200 -6.54 -14.92 -6.07
CA PRO A 200 -5.78 -13.67 -6.02
C PRO A 200 -4.47 -13.77 -5.24
N ALA A 201 -4.45 -14.42 -4.08
CA ALA A 201 -3.21 -14.56 -3.29
C ALA A 201 -2.12 -15.34 -4.04
N MET A 202 -2.50 -16.44 -4.71
CA MET A 202 -1.56 -17.24 -5.51
C MET A 202 -1.10 -16.51 -6.77
N LEU A 203 -1.96 -15.72 -7.41
CA LEU A 203 -1.55 -14.89 -8.54
C LEU A 203 -0.54 -13.83 -8.11
N LEU A 204 -0.75 -13.17 -6.97
CA LEU A 204 0.21 -12.21 -6.42
C LEU A 204 1.55 -12.87 -6.12
N LEU A 205 1.53 -14.06 -5.52
CA LEU A 205 2.74 -14.85 -5.26
C LEU A 205 3.44 -15.24 -6.57
N ALA A 206 2.69 -15.70 -7.57
CA ALA A 206 3.24 -16.10 -8.86
C ALA A 206 3.90 -14.92 -9.57
N PHE A 207 3.27 -13.75 -9.65
CA PHE A 207 3.90 -12.56 -10.22
C PHE A 207 5.14 -12.13 -9.43
N MET A 208 5.11 -12.31 -8.10
CA MET A 208 6.23 -11.95 -7.24
C MET A 208 7.47 -12.82 -7.49
N LEU A 209 7.29 -14.13 -7.64
CA LEU A 209 8.39 -15.11 -7.75
C LEU A 209 8.80 -15.43 -9.19
N LEU A 210 7.84 -15.46 -10.11
CA LEU A 210 8.06 -15.89 -11.49
C LEU A 210 8.25 -14.72 -12.45
N GLY A 211 7.83 -13.50 -12.06
CA GLY A 211 8.01 -12.28 -12.85
C GLY A 211 9.43 -12.11 -13.40
N PRO A 212 10.48 -12.17 -12.57
CA PRO A 212 11.87 -12.02 -13.03
C PRO A 212 12.29 -13.02 -14.13
N ASN A 213 11.71 -14.22 -14.16
CA ASN A 213 12.02 -15.26 -15.13
C ASN A 213 11.32 -15.06 -16.49
N ILE A 214 10.26 -14.24 -16.55
CA ILE A 214 9.54 -13.91 -17.79
C ILE A 214 10.30 -12.83 -18.56
N GLY A 215 10.93 -11.88 -17.84
CA GLY A 215 11.80 -10.87 -18.41
C GLY A 215 12.27 -9.88 -17.34
N PRO A 216 13.45 -9.23 -17.51
CA PRO A 216 14.04 -8.41 -16.46
C PRO A 216 13.12 -7.29 -15.94
N GLN A 217 12.35 -6.66 -16.83
CA GLN A 217 11.41 -5.60 -16.46
C GLN A 217 10.28 -6.10 -15.54
N MET A 218 9.87 -7.35 -15.69
CA MET A 218 8.82 -7.95 -14.85
C MET A 218 9.27 -8.15 -13.40
N ALA A 219 10.58 -8.04 -13.12
CA ALA A 219 11.09 -8.06 -11.75
C ALA A 219 10.62 -6.86 -10.91
N MET A 220 10.15 -5.77 -11.55
CA MET A 220 9.50 -4.66 -10.83
C MET A 220 8.22 -5.13 -10.10
N LEU A 221 7.56 -6.20 -10.56
CA LEU A 221 6.33 -6.69 -9.95
C LEU A 221 6.57 -7.37 -8.60
N THR A 222 7.79 -7.87 -8.34
CA THR A 222 8.14 -8.51 -7.07
C THR A 222 7.78 -7.63 -5.86
N PRO A 223 8.31 -6.41 -5.73
CA PRO A 223 7.91 -5.53 -4.64
C PRO A 223 6.44 -5.06 -4.74
N LEU A 224 5.90 -4.80 -5.94
CA LEU A 224 4.53 -4.28 -6.09
C LEU A 224 3.43 -5.27 -5.63
N CYS A 225 3.57 -6.55 -6.00
CA CYS A 225 2.63 -7.61 -5.63
C CYS A 225 2.74 -8.01 -4.15
N SER A 226 3.88 -7.73 -3.51
CA SER A 226 4.07 -8.00 -2.09
C SER A 226 3.30 -7.03 -1.19
N VAL A 227 3.06 -5.79 -1.63
CA VAL A 227 2.36 -4.76 -0.84
C VAL A 227 0.96 -5.19 -0.39
N PRO A 228 0.05 -5.64 -1.29
CA PRO A 228 -1.26 -6.16 -0.90
C PRO A 228 -1.18 -7.29 0.14
N LEU A 229 -0.25 -8.24 -0.06
CA LEU A 229 -0.09 -9.39 0.82
C LEU A 229 0.37 -8.94 2.22
N VAL A 230 1.29 -7.99 2.32
CA VAL A 230 1.70 -7.43 3.62
C VAL A 230 0.55 -6.76 4.34
N PHE A 231 -0.28 -5.97 3.65
CA PHE A 231 -1.47 -5.37 4.27
C PHE A 231 -2.49 -6.42 4.72
N ALA A 232 -2.67 -7.50 3.96
CA ALA A 232 -3.51 -8.62 4.37
C ALA A 232 -2.94 -9.37 5.59
N GLY A 233 -1.62 -9.57 5.67
CA GLY A 233 -0.95 -10.13 6.84
C GLY A 233 -1.09 -9.25 8.08
N LEU A 234 -0.96 -7.93 7.93
CA LEU A 234 -1.22 -6.97 9.02
C LEU A 234 -2.68 -7.03 9.47
N ALA A 235 -3.62 -7.11 8.53
CA ALA A 235 -5.04 -7.27 8.82
C ALA A 235 -5.35 -8.56 9.57
N LEU A 236 -4.66 -9.67 9.25
CA LEU A 236 -4.75 -10.93 9.99
C LEU A 236 -4.36 -10.76 11.44
N ILE A 237 -3.18 -10.20 11.71
CA ILE A 237 -2.70 -10.03 13.08
C ILE A 237 -3.64 -9.10 13.87
N HIS A 238 -4.09 -8.00 13.26
CA HIS A 238 -5.09 -7.13 13.88
C HIS A 238 -6.43 -7.85 14.13
N GLY A 239 -6.85 -8.71 13.20
CA GLY A 239 -8.01 -9.59 13.31
C GLY A 239 -7.92 -10.51 14.52
N LEU A 240 -6.82 -11.26 14.61
CA LEU A 240 -6.57 -12.23 15.68
C LEU A 240 -6.45 -11.57 17.05
N VAL A 241 -5.74 -10.43 17.16
CA VAL A 241 -5.63 -9.67 18.41
C VAL A 241 -7.01 -9.23 18.90
N ALA A 242 -7.87 -8.73 18.00
CA ALA A 242 -9.22 -8.32 18.36
C ALA A 242 -10.11 -9.51 18.74
N GLN A 243 -10.08 -10.58 17.95
CA GLN A 243 -10.92 -11.77 18.16
C GLN A 243 -10.56 -12.49 19.46
N LYS A 244 -9.27 -12.69 19.73
CA LYS A 244 -8.76 -13.35 20.94
C LYS A 244 -8.67 -12.40 22.14
N ARG A 245 -9.15 -11.16 22.01
CA ARG A 245 -9.12 -10.10 23.05
C ARG A 245 -7.73 -9.93 23.68
N LEU A 246 -6.67 -10.05 22.87
CA LEU A 246 -5.30 -9.92 23.33
C LEU A 246 -4.97 -8.46 23.68
N ALA A 247 -3.99 -8.27 24.56
CA ALA A 247 -3.51 -6.94 24.93
C ALA A 247 -2.99 -6.17 23.71
N ARG A 248 -3.24 -4.86 23.67
CA ARG A 248 -2.76 -3.98 22.58
C ARG A 248 -1.24 -3.97 22.43
N PHE A 249 -0.51 -4.37 23.49
CA PHE A 249 0.94 -4.52 23.50
C PHE A 249 1.46 -5.43 22.37
N TRP A 250 0.71 -6.46 21.97
CA TRP A 250 1.10 -7.32 20.84
C TRP A 250 1.21 -6.55 19.52
N LEU A 251 0.35 -5.55 19.29
CA LEU A 251 0.44 -4.70 18.10
C LEU A 251 1.61 -3.73 18.19
N VAL A 252 1.92 -3.22 19.39
CA VAL A 252 3.14 -2.41 19.61
C VAL A 252 4.38 -3.22 19.26
N GLY A 253 4.48 -4.46 19.79
CA GLY A 253 5.55 -5.39 19.47
C GLY A 253 5.66 -5.67 17.97
N LEU A 254 4.54 -5.89 17.27
CA LEU A 254 4.51 -6.07 15.82
C LEU A 254 5.13 -4.88 15.08
N TYR A 255 4.72 -3.65 15.39
CA TYR A 255 5.23 -2.47 14.68
C TYR A 255 6.70 -2.15 15.01
N VAL A 256 7.11 -2.33 16.27
CA VAL A 256 8.52 -2.18 16.68
C VAL A 256 9.40 -3.23 15.98
N THR A 257 8.97 -4.49 15.96
CA THR A 257 9.72 -5.56 15.27
C THR A 257 9.68 -5.40 13.76
N LEU A 258 8.57 -4.94 13.17
CA LEU A 258 8.50 -4.61 11.74
C LEU A 258 9.52 -3.51 11.37
N LEU A 259 9.73 -2.52 12.25
CA LEU A 259 10.72 -1.47 12.03
C LEU A 259 12.16 -1.97 12.18
N LEU A 260 12.45 -2.68 13.28
CA LEU A 260 13.82 -3.13 13.59
C LEU A 260 14.27 -4.35 12.77
N PHE A 261 13.33 -5.22 12.42
CA PHE A 261 13.58 -6.49 11.73
C PHE A 261 12.74 -6.60 10.46
N MET A 262 12.64 -5.51 9.70
CA MET A 262 11.82 -5.42 8.48
C MET A 262 12.10 -6.56 7.50
N GLN A 263 13.37 -6.91 7.29
CA GLN A 263 13.79 -8.01 6.40
C GLN A 263 13.16 -9.37 6.75
N LEU A 264 12.75 -9.59 8.01
CA LEU A 264 12.22 -10.87 8.50
C LEU A 264 10.71 -10.79 8.63
N ILE A 265 10.22 -9.71 9.24
CA ILE A 265 8.79 -9.54 9.50
C ILE A 265 8.03 -9.29 8.19
N TYR A 266 8.61 -8.58 7.22
CA TYR A 266 7.94 -8.30 5.95
C TYR A 266 7.62 -9.59 5.14
N PRO A 267 8.58 -10.49 4.85
CA PRO A 267 8.27 -11.77 4.21
C PRO A 267 7.33 -12.64 5.04
N LEU A 268 7.46 -12.62 6.38
CA LEU A 268 6.55 -13.37 7.26
C LEU A 268 5.10 -12.90 7.08
N LEU A 269 4.85 -11.59 6.96
CA LEU A 269 3.51 -11.06 6.70
C LEU A 269 2.95 -11.52 5.35
N VAL A 270 3.80 -11.62 4.32
CA VAL A 270 3.42 -12.18 3.01
C VAL A 270 3.00 -13.64 3.14
N VAL A 271 3.81 -14.46 3.81
CA VAL A 271 3.50 -15.87 4.07
C VAL A 271 2.20 -16.00 4.85
N LEU A 272 2.03 -15.24 5.94
CA LEU A 272 0.82 -15.24 6.75
C LEU A 272 -0.44 -14.91 5.95
N ALA A 273 -0.35 -13.96 5.01
CA ALA A 273 -1.47 -13.64 4.12
C ALA A 273 -1.86 -14.80 3.21
N ILE A 274 -0.88 -15.52 2.66
CA ILE A 274 -1.12 -16.70 1.80
C ILE A 274 -1.73 -17.84 2.62
N VAL A 275 -1.21 -18.09 3.83
CA VAL A 275 -1.75 -19.13 4.70
C VAL A 275 -3.18 -18.77 5.15
N ASP A 276 -3.49 -17.50 5.42
CA ASP A 276 -4.86 -17.05 5.72
C ASP A 276 -5.82 -17.20 4.53
N SER A 277 -5.31 -17.18 3.30
CA SER A 277 -6.10 -17.51 2.11
C SER A 277 -6.39 -19.00 1.96
N LEU A 278 -5.52 -19.87 2.49
CA LEU A 278 -5.68 -21.34 2.47
C LEU A 278 -6.54 -21.85 3.64
N ILE A 279 -6.30 -21.32 4.84
CA ILE A 279 -6.89 -21.75 6.09
C ILE A 279 -7.69 -20.59 6.68
N ASP A 280 -8.94 -20.84 7.07
CA ASP A 280 -9.74 -19.84 7.76
C ASP A 280 -9.36 -19.72 9.23
N PHE A 281 -8.30 -18.97 9.54
CA PHE A 281 -7.85 -18.74 10.91
C PHE A 281 -8.84 -17.92 11.75
N ARG A 282 -9.66 -17.11 11.09
CA ARG A 282 -10.56 -16.16 11.76
C ARG A 282 -11.92 -16.80 12.03
N GLY A 283 -12.25 -17.91 11.36
CA GLY A 283 -13.52 -18.61 11.48
C GLY A 283 -14.67 -17.76 10.94
N ARG A 284 -15.60 -18.36 10.19
CA ARG A 284 -16.86 -17.70 9.90
C ARG A 284 -17.68 -17.62 11.19
N SER A 285 -17.82 -16.42 11.75
CA SER A 285 -18.96 -16.10 12.61
C SER A 285 -20.21 -15.99 11.73
N THR A 286 -20.66 -17.08 11.12
CA THR A 286 -22.06 -17.18 10.69
C THR A 286 -22.88 -17.38 11.96
N PRO A 287 -23.80 -16.46 12.33
CA PRO A 287 -24.85 -16.82 13.26
C PRO A 287 -25.53 -18.06 12.66
N LYS A 288 -25.55 -19.16 13.40
CA LYS A 288 -26.49 -20.23 13.11
C LYS A 288 -27.86 -19.57 13.26
N ASP A 289 -28.58 -19.39 12.15
CA ASP A 289 -30.00 -19.15 12.24
C ASP A 289 -30.56 -20.26 13.10
N VAL A 290 -31.19 -19.84 14.19
CA VAL A 290 -31.88 -20.71 15.12
C VAL A 290 -33.06 -21.25 14.32
N ASP A 291 -32.88 -22.45 13.76
CA ASP A 291 -33.98 -23.18 13.16
C ASP A 291 -35.05 -23.32 14.23
N SER A 292 -36.18 -22.73 13.90
CA SER A 292 -37.42 -22.67 14.62
C SER A 292 -37.76 -24.00 15.30
N ALA A 293 -38.22 -23.88 16.53
CA ALA A 293 -38.92 -24.92 17.27
C ALA A 293 -40.02 -25.55 16.40
N ASN A 294 -39.79 -26.78 15.95
CA ASN A 294 -40.89 -27.69 15.64
C ASN A 294 -41.34 -28.29 16.97
N GLY A 295 -42.31 -27.62 17.58
CA GLY A 295 -43.17 -28.24 18.58
C GLY A 295 -44.12 -29.20 17.89
N GLU A 296 -43.86 -30.48 18.03
CA GLU A 296 -44.88 -31.53 17.98
C GLU A 296 -44.72 -32.39 19.23
N GLY A 297 -45.79 -32.47 20.02
CA GLY A 297 -45.88 -33.14 21.32
C GLY A 297 -46.90 -32.49 22.22
#